data_AF-A0A7Z9XGF3-F1
#
_entry.id   AF-A0A7Z9XGF3-F1
#
_cell.length_a   1.000
_cell.length_b   1.000
_cell.length_c   1.000
_cell.angle_alpha   90.00
_cell.angle_beta   90.00
_cell.angle_gamma   90.00
#
_symmetry.space_group_name_H-M   'P 1'
#
loop_
_entity.id
_entity.type
_entity.pdbx_description
1 polymer ?
#
loop_
_entity_poly.entity_id
_entity_poly.type
_entity_poly.pdbx_seq_one_letter_code
_entity_poly.pdbx_strand_id
1 'polypeptide(L)'
;MTYYVQETDSRIVYPLPPELRYSVAGRLVNETFGSTPQANYLSLRLGLDLIGSPYELIYQVENEEIAQESERPVSVIQETASTLNETFGGSLHASYLPLRARSELIRPAWELIHQVENKEIAQEAKRLLSVIQETVSTFQLLQFDVGYIPQLQAFTVDDGSVLFEWAFNDYRIGFSIEPNPQDSGWFLITNRKLGEISAFGFISGIELHPLILWLLNFILSHS
;
A
#
# COMPACT_ATOMS: atom_id res chain seq x y z
N MET A 1 22.33 34.73 -34.02
CA MET A 1 22.55 34.56 -32.57
C MET A 1 21.89 33.24 -32.20
N THR A 2 22.69 32.21 -32.02
CA THR A 2 22.23 30.82 -31.90
C THR A 2 22.19 30.48 -30.42
N TYR A 3 21.03 30.07 -29.91
CA TYR A 3 20.89 29.60 -28.53
C TYR A 3 21.18 28.11 -28.49
N TYR A 4 22.07 27.70 -27.58
CA TYR A 4 22.22 26.30 -27.20
C TYR A 4 21.31 26.03 -26.01
N VAL A 5 20.42 25.04 -26.14
CA VAL A 5 19.71 24.47 -25.00
C VAL A 5 20.59 23.34 -24.50
N GLN A 6 21.11 23.50 -23.29
CA GLN A 6 21.78 22.43 -22.57
C GLN A 6 20.72 21.76 -21.69
N GLU A 7 20.27 20.56 -22.10
CA GLU A 7 19.44 19.72 -21.23
C GLU A 7 20.33 19.16 -20.12
N THR A 8 20.08 19.60 -18.89
CA THR A 8 20.73 19.04 -17.71
C THR A 8 20.02 17.76 -17.34
N ASP A 9 20.74 16.65 -17.42
CA ASP A 9 20.34 15.32 -16.98
C ASP A 9 20.07 15.37 -15.46
N SER A 10 18.84 15.75 -15.11
CA SER A 10 18.44 16.08 -13.75
C SER A 10 18.13 14.79 -13.02
N ARG A 11 19.17 14.06 -12.60
CA ARG A 11 19.02 13.02 -11.58
C ARG A 11 18.66 13.69 -10.28
N ILE A 12 17.38 13.63 -9.92
CA ILE A 12 16.92 13.96 -8.57
C ILE A 12 17.45 12.86 -7.66
N VAL A 13 18.51 13.16 -6.91
CA VAL A 13 19.08 12.26 -5.90
C VAL A 13 18.60 12.74 -4.54
N TYR A 14 17.69 11.99 -3.92
CA TYR A 14 17.31 12.20 -2.53
C TYR A 14 18.33 11.50 -1.62
N PRO A 15 19.04 12.20 -0.73
CA PRO A 15 19.91 11.55 0.24
C PRO A 15 19.07 10.79 1.26
N LEU A 16 19.17 9.45 1.28
CA LEU A 16 18.51 8.58 2.26
C LEU A 16 19.50 7.57 2.87
N PRO A 17 19.28 7.10 4.12
CA PRO A 17 20.22 6.28 4.89
C PRO A 17 20.61 4.95 4.22
N PRO A 18 21.76 4.34 4.57
CA PRO A 18 22.33 3.21 3.84
C PRO A 18 21.56 1.88 3.95
N GLU A 19 20.60 1.70 4.86
CA GLU A 19 20.07 0.37 5.23
C GLU A 19 18.88 -0.20 4.41
N LEU A 20 18.33 0.48 3.39
CA LEU A 20 17.08 0.04 2.72
C LEU A 20 17.24 -0.31 1.21
N ARG A 21 16.80 -1.50 0.74
CA ARG A 21 16.90 -1.95 -0.67
C ARG A 21 15.78 -2.88 -1.15
N TYR A 22 14.98 -2.44 -2.13
CA TYR A 22 14.21 -3.30 -3.06
C TYR A 22 14.28 -2.71 -4.49
N SER A 23 14.20 -3.58 -5.51
CA SER A 23 14.18 -3.19 -6.93
C SER A 23 12.93 -3.73 -7.60
N VAL A 24 12.14 -2.85 -8.22
CA VAL A 24 11.02 -3.27 -9.08
C VAL A 24 11.49 -3.22 -10.53
N ALA A 25 11.31 -4.32 -11.26
CA ALA A 25 11.59 -4.35 -12.69
C ALA A 25 10.45 -3.64 -13.44
N GLY A 26 10.75 -2.49 -14.03
CA GLY A 26 9.83 -1.75 -14.91
C GLY A 26 10.49 -1.49 -16.25
N ARG A 27 9.70 -1.49 -17.33
CA ARG A 27 10.18 -1.07 -18.65
C ARG A 27 9.71 0.35 -18.90
N LEU A 28 10.64 1.29 -18.97
CA LEU A 28 10.37 2.64 -19.47
C LEU A 28 10.52 2.61 -20.99
N VAL A 29 9.47 2.97 -21.70
CA VAL A 29 9.53 3.16 -23.16
C VAL A 29 9.26 4.63 -23.43
N ASN A 30 10.28 5.35 -23.92
CA ASN A 30 10.10 6.68 -24.47
C ASN A 30 9.98 6.53 -25.99
N GLU A 31 8.76 6.56 -26.52
CA GLU A 31 8.49 6.36 -27.96
C GLU A 31 8.86 7.59 -28.81
N THR A 32 9.23 8.71 -28.19
CA THR A 32 9.37 10.00 -28.90
C THR A 32 10.65 10.13 -29.72
N PHE A 33 11.65 9.28 -29.50
CA PHE A 33 12.90 9.28 -30.27
C PHE A 33 13.35 7.84 -30.44
N GLY A 34 13.45 7.36 -31.69
CA GLY A 34 13.79 5.98 -32.11
C GLY A 34 15.11 5.43 -31.59
N SER A 35 15.24 5.36 -30.28
CA SER A 35 16.36 4.88 -29.50
C SER A 35 16.03 3.49 -28.97
N THR A 36 17.07 2.66 -28.87
CA THR A 36 16.96 1.29 -28.38
C THR A 36 16.41 1.27 -26.95
N PRO A 37 15.51 0.33 -26.62
CA PRO A 37 14.93 0.24 -25.27
C PRO A 37 16.05 -0.01 -24.25
N GLN A 38 16.20 0.91 -23.30
CA GLN A 38 17.04 0.70 -22.12
C GLN A 38 16.19 0.14 -20.99
N ALA A 39 16.55 -1.05 -20.48
CA ALA A 39 16.00 -1.57 -19.25
C ALA A 39 16.55 -0.75 -18.08
N ASN A 40 15.76 0.18 -17.56
CA ASN A 40 16.12 1.00 -16.42
C ASN A 40 15.37 0.50 -15.19
N TYR A 41 16.11 0.11 -14.15
CA TYR A 41 15.55 -0.24 -12.85
C TYR A 41 15.26 1.03 -12.06
N LEU A 42 14.01 1.25 -11.66
CA LEU A 42 13.66 2.28 -10.69
C LEU A 42 13.73 1.68 -9.29
N SER A 43 14.60 2.22 -8.44
CA SER A 43 14.63 1.91 -7.02
C SER A 43 13.85 2.99 -6.28
N LEU A 44 12.78 2.61 -5.57
CA LEU A 44 12.12 3.48 -4.59
C LEU A 44 12.49 3.00 -3.18
N ARG A 45 12.73 3.95 -2.29
CA ARG A 45 13.01 3.73 -0.87
C ARG A 45 11.86 4.28 -0.03
N LEU A 46 11.10 3.40 0.60
CA LEU A 46 10.08 3.72 1.60
C LEU A 46 10.33 2.84 2.83
N GLY A 47 10.46 3.47 4.00
CA GLY A 47 10.63 2.78 5.27
C GLY A 47 9.30 2.60 5.98
N LEU A 48 8.96 1.35 6.30
CA LEU A 48 7.89 0.99 7.21
C LEU A 48 8.43 -0.06 8.18
N ASP A 49 8.62 0.33 9.43
CA ASP A 49 8.81 -0.63 10.52
C ASP A 49 7.44 -1.17 10.93
N LEU A 50 7.01 -2.25 10.29
CA LEU A 50 5.90 -3.06 10.79
C LEU A 50 6.46 -4.18 11.68
N ILE A 51 6.04 -4.10 12.93
CA ILE A 51 6.28 -5.05 14.01
C ILE A 51 5.84 -6.46 13.59
N GLY A 52 6.75 -7.43 13.70
CA GLY A 52 6.44 -8.82 14.04
C GLY A 52 6.30 -9.82 12.87
N SER A 53 7.41 -10.47 12.52
CA SER A 53 7.42 -11.82 11.93
C SER A 53 8.11 -12.78 12.92
N PRO A 54 7.64 -14.02 13.11
CA PRO A 54 8.02 -14.86 14.24
C PRO A 54 9.33 -15.59 13.95
N TYR A 55 10.44 -14.99 14.37
CA TYR A 55 11.66 -15.74 14.66
C TYR A 55 11.99 -15.53 16.14
N GLU A 56 12.10 -16.65 16.85
CA GLU A 56 12.37 -16.73 18.29
C GLU A 56 13.62 -15.92 18.66
N LEU A 57 13.40 -14.83 19.40
CA LEU A 57 14.44 -14.18 20.19
C LEU A 57 14.42 -14.81 21.58
N ILE A 58 15.39 -15.68 21.83
CA ILE A 58 15.71 -16.19 23.16
C ILE A 58 16.26 -15.02 23.98
N TYR A 59 15.46 -14.49 24.90
CA TYR A 59 15.95 -13.58 25.92
C TYR A 59 16.48 -14.39 27.10
N GLN A 60 17.77 -14.28 27.39
CA GLN A 60 18.30 -14.60 28.71
C GLN A 60 17.94 -13.45 29.65
N VAL A 61 17.10 -13.75 30.63
CA VAL A 61 16.78 -12.87 31.75
C VAL A 61 17.76 -13.19 32.87
N GLU A 62 18.71 -12.30 33.14
CA GLU A 62 19.43 -12.30 34.42
C GLU A 62 18.55 -11.60 35.47
N ASN A 63 18.35 -12.32 36.56
CA ASN A 63 17.54 -11.91 37.71
C ASN A 63 18.32 -10.89 38.55
N GLU A 64 17.73 -9.71 38.79
CA GLU A 64 18.12 -8.87 39.93
C GLU A 64 17.13 -9.09 41.09
N GLU A 65 17.66 -9.61 42.19
CA GLU A 65 17.03 -9.63 43.51
C GLU A 65 16.88 -8.20 44.04
N ILE A 66 15.64 -7.80 44.39
CA ILE A 66 15.43 -6.75 45.40
C ILE A 66 14.37 -7.23 46.38
N ALA A 67 14.78 -7.30 47.64
CA ALA A 67 13.99 -7.68 48.79
C ALA A 67 13.37 -6.45 49.50
N GLN A 68 12.37 -6.77 50.34
CA GLN A 68 11.86 -6.04 51.52
C GLN A 68 10.72 -5.02 51.35
N GLU A 69 9.50 -5.54 51.51
CA GLU A 69 8.63 -5.39 52.69
C GLU A 69 8.50 -3.98 53.33
N SER A 70 7.30 -3.41 53.24
CA SER A 70 6.79 -2.46 54.23
C SER A 70 5.27 -2.53 54.32
N GLU A 71 4.79 -3.11 55.41
CA GLU A 71 3.40 -3.15 55.85
C GLU A 71 2.88 -1.74 56.16
N ARG A 72 1.67 -1.41 55.68
CA ARG A 72 0.85 -0.34 56.28
C ARG A 72 -0.65 -0.69 56.32
N PRO A 73 -1.35 -0.20 57.35
CA PRO A 73 -2.60 -0.79 57.82
C PRO A 73 -3.85 -0.35 57.05
N VAL A 74 -4.80 -1.28 57.10
CA VAL A 74 -6.18 -1.23 56.61
C VAL A 74 -6.94 -0.06 57.24
N SER A 75 -7.58 0.76 56.41
CA SER A 75 -8.68 1.64 56.83
C SER A 75 -9.97 1.21 56.15
N VAL A 76 -10.96 0.94 56.99
CA VAL A 76 -12.32 0.55 56.65
C VAL A 76 -13.07 1.79 56.18
N ILE A 77 -13.58 1.78 54.95
CA ILE A 77 -14.53 2.78 54.46
C ILE A 77 -15.85 2.08 54.15
N GLN A 78 -16.90 2.56 54.82
CA GLN A 78 -18.28 2.10 54.71
C GLN A 78 -18.86 2.37 53.32
N GLU A 79 -19.58 1.35 52.83
CA GLU A 79 -20.40 1.37 51.63
C GLU A 79 -21.53 2.40 51.71
N THR A 80 -21.53 3.35 50.77
CA THR A 80 -22.76 4.02 50.33
C THR A 80 -23.15 3.46 48.98
N ALA A 81 -24.26 2.72 48.98
CA ALA A 81 -24.86 2.12 47.80
C ALA A 81 -25.20 3.19 46.75
N SER A 82 -24.39 3.24 45.70
CA SER A 82 -24.72 3.90 44.44
C SER A 82 -24.83 2.80 43.39
N THR A 83 -26.00 2.66 42.77
CA THR A 83 -26.23 1.76 41.65
C THR A 83 -25.53 2.33 40.41
N LEU A 84 -24.20 2.24 40.39
CA LEU A 84 -23.41 2.41 39.20
C LEU A 84 -23.37 1.05 38.50
N ASN A 85 -23.97 1.02 37.32
CA ASN A 85 -23.92 -0.12 36.41
C ASN A 85 -22.51 -0.15 35.77
N GLU A 86 -21.49 -0.28 36.61
CA GLU A 86 -20.11 -0.42 36.21
C GLU A 86 -19.83 -1.91 36.02
N THR A 87 -19.67 -2.31 34.77
CA THR A 87 -19.13 -3.62 34.42
C THR A 87 -17.66 -3.69 34.84
N PHE A 88 -17.41 -3.92 36.12
CA PHE A 88 -16.12 -4.34 36.65
C PHE A 88 -15.88 -5.79 36.25
N GLY A 89 -14.95 -6.04 35.32
CA GLY A 89 -14.53 -7.40 34.98
C GLY A 89 -14.08 -7.64 33.55
N GLY A 90 -14.21 -6.67 32.64
CA GLY A 90 -13.56 -6.74 31.34
C GLY A 90 -12.11 -6.27 31.49
N SER A 91 -11.13 -7.18 31.49
CA SER A 91 -9.77 -6.76 31.16
C SER A 91 -9.85 -6.07 29.80
N LEU A 92 -9.27 -4.88 29.67
CA LEU A 92 -9.00 -4.29 28.36
C LEU A 92 -8.04 -5.24 27.66
N HIS A 93 -8.57 -6.27 27.00
CA HIS A 93 -7.85 -6.97 25.95
C HIS A 93 -7.63 -5.94 24.85
N ALA A 94 -6.53 -5.19 24.98
CA ALA A 94 -5.99 -4.27 23.98
C ALA A 94 -5.67 -4.98 22.64
N SER A 95 -5.95 -6.28 22.54
CA SER A 95 -5.75 -7.14 21.39
C SER A 95 -6.83 -7.01 20.31
N TYR A 96 -7.96 -6.35 20.58
CA TYR A 96 -8.99 -6.15 19.56
C TYR A 96 -8.70 -4.87 18.80
N LEU A 97 -7.86 -4.99 17.76
CA LEU A 97 -7.77 -3.94 16.74
C LEU A 97 -9.18 -3.78 16.14
N PRO A 98 -9.75 -2.56 16.10
CA PRO A 98 -11.03 -2.35 15.46
C PRO A 98 -10.97 -2.90 14.03
N LEU A 99 -11.97 -3.70 13.66
CA LEU A 99 -12.12 -4.14 12.28
C LEU A 99 -12.17 -2.88 11.42
N ARG A 100 -11.08 -2.63 10.68
CA ARG A 100 -10.96 -1.42 9.86
C ARG A 100 -12.13 -1.41 8.88
N ALA A 101 -12.92 -0.35 8.92
CA ALA A 101 -13.94 -0.12 7.91
C ALA A 101 -13.28 -0.26 6.53
N ARG A 102 -13.92 -1.00 5.62
CA ARG A 102 -13.41 -1.15 4.25
C ARG A 102 -13.23 0.24 3.67
N SER A 103 -12.06 0.49 3.08
CA SER A 103 -11.79 1.78 2.47
C SER A 103 -12.81 2.05 1.36
N GLU A 104 -13.51 3.18 1.45
CA GLU A 104 -14.44 3.64 0.42
C GLU A 104 -13.75 3.80 -0.95
N LEU A 105 -12.41 3.94 -0.96
CA LEU A 105 -11.60 4.08 -2.17
C LEU A 105 -11.66 2.87 -3.09
N ILE A 106 -11.95 1.67 -2.59
CA ILE A 106 -11.92 0.43 -3.38
C ILE A 106 -13.27 -0.28 -3.43
N ARG A 107 -14.30 0.30 -2.80
CA ARG A 107 -15.63 -0.31 -2.72
C ARG A 107 -16.25 -0.61 -4.10
N PRO A 108 -16.23 0.32 -5.08
CA PRO A 108 -16.82 0.05 -6.40
C PRO A 108 -16.16 -1.14 -7.10
N ALA A 109 -14.83 -1.24 -6.98
CA ALA A 109 -14.07 -2.37 -7.53
C ALA A 109 -14.47 -3.70 -6.89
N TRP A 110 -14.63 -3.74 -5.56
CA TRP A 110 -15.14 -4.94 -4.89
C TRP A 110 -16.54 -5.32 -5.35
N GLU A 111 -17.45 -4.36 -5.48
CA GLU A 111 -18.84 -4.61 -5.92
C GLU A 111 -18.89 -5.26 -7.30
N LEU A 112 -18.11 -4.76 -8.26
CA LEU A 112 -18.02 -5.33 -9.60
C LEU A 112 -17.49 -6.76 -9.59
N ILE A 113 -16.46 -7.06 -8.78
CA ILE A 113 -15.86 -8.40 -8.71
C ILE A 113 -16.83 -9.48 -8.21
N HIS A 114 -17.88 -9.12 -7.47
CA HIS A 114 -18.93 -10.08 -7.11
C HIS A 114 -19.82 -10.49 -8.29
N GLN A 115 -19.79 -9.72 -9.38
CA GLN A 115 -20.61 -9.93 -10.58
C GLN A 115 -19.82 -10.65 -11.70
N VAL A 116 -18.50 -10.80 -11.55
CA VAL A 116 -17.66 -11.48 -12.54
C VAL A 116 -17.94 -12.98 -12.54
N GLU A 117 -18.38 -13.51 -13.70
CA GLU A 117 -18.75 -14.93 -13.86
C GLU A 117 -17.54 -15.87 -13.81
N ASN A 118 -16.42 -15.46 -14.42
CA ASN A 118 -15.20 -16.25 -14.44
C ASN A 118 -14.56 -16.27 -13.04
N LYS A 119 -14.62 -17.42 -12.38
CA LYS A 119 -14.13 -17.61 -11.00
C LYS A 119 -12.64 -17.39 -10.86
N GLU A 120 -11.84 -17.72 -11.88
CA GLU A 120 -10.39 -17.58 -11.84
C GLU A 120 -10.00 -16.09 -11.91
N ILE A 121 -10.58 -15.35 -12.86
CA ILE A 121 -10.41 -13.89 -12.98
C ILE A 121 -10.88 -13.20 -11.70
N ALA A 122 -12.06 -13.59 -11.19
CA ALA A 122 -12.59 -13.04 -9.94
C ALA A 122 -11.64 -13.32 -8.76
N GLN A 123 -11.05 -14.50 -8.65
CA GLN A 123 -10.11 -14.83 -7.58
C GLN A 123 -8.83 -13.98 -7.67
N GLU A 124 -8.26 -13.82 -8.87
CA GLU A 124 -7.05 -13.03 -9.06
C GLU A 124 -7.30 -11.53 -8.81
N ALA A 125 -8.44 -11.03 -9.28
CA ALA A 125 -8.91 -9.68 -8.96
C ALA A 125 -9.06 -9.46 -7.45
N LYS A 126 -9.65 -10.42 -6.71
CA LYS A 126 -9.75 -10.33 -5.23
C LYS A 126 -8.38 -10.30 -4.57
N ARG A 127 -7.41 -11.08 -5.09
CA ARG A 127 -6.03 -11.07 -4.60
C ARG A 127 -5.41 -9.68 -4.76
N LEU A 128 -5.50 -9.09 -5.94
CA LEU A 128 -5.02 -7.73 -6.22
C LEU A 128 -5.69 -6.70 -5.29
N LEU A 129 -7.02 -6.68 -5.23
CA LEU A 129 -7.78 -5.72 -4.42
C LEU A 129 -7.47 -5.86 -2.92
N SER A 130 -7.18 -7.07 -2.44
CA SER A 130 -6.79 -7.29 -1.05
C SER A 130 -5.45 -6.61 -0.73
N VAL A 131 -4.47 -6.72 -1.63
CA VAL A 131 -3.15 -6.06 -1.45
C VAL A 131 -3.27 -4.54 -1.54
N ILE A 132 -4.09 -4.03 -2.47
CA ILE A 132 -4.39 -2.59 -2.55
C ILE A 132 -5.04 -2.11 -1.24
N GLN A 133 -6.05 -2.84 -0.74
CA GLN A 133 -6.74 -2.50 0.49
C GLN A 133 -5.80 -2.45 1.69
N GLU A 134 -4.98 -3.46 1.86
CA GLU A 134 -4.00 -3.56 2.94
C GLU A 134 -3.02 -2.38 2.87
N THR A 135 -2.52 -2.07 1.68
CA THR A 135 -1.57 -0.97 1.49
C THR A 135 -2.23 0.37 1.80
N VAL A 136 -3.39 0.68 1.23
CA VAL A 136 -4.15 1.91 1.56
C VAL A 136 -4.45 2.02 3.05
N SER A 137 -4.84 0.92 3.69
CA SER A 137 -5.11 0.88 5.13
C SER A 137 -3.85 1.17 5.96
N THR A 138 -2.68 0.76 5.45
CA THR A 138 -1.38 1.05 6.07
C THR A 138 -1.04 2.53 5.97
N PHE A 139 -1.25 3.16 4.80
CA PHE A 139 -1.08 4.61 4.64
C PHE A 139 -2.00 5.40 5.58
N GLN A 140 -3.27 4.99 5.71
CA GLN A 140 -4.21 5.61 6.65
C GLN A 140 -3.76 5.47 8.12
N LEU A 141 -3.24 4.30 8.51
CA LEU A 141 -2.72 4.08 9.86
C LEU A 141 -1.54 5.00 10.19
N LEU A 142 -0.71 5.27 9.19
CA LEU A 142 0.44 6.17 9.29
C LEU A 142 0.05 7.66 9.16
N GLN A 143 -1.25 7.96 9.17
CA GLN A 143 -1.78 9.33 9.07
C GLN A 143 -1.47 10.04 7.75
N PHE A 144 -1.18 9.31 6.68
CA PHE A 144 -1.21 9.90 5.35
C PHE A 144 -2.65 10.24 4.98
N ASP A 145 -2.87 11.46 4.50
CA ASP A 145 -4.15 11.82 3.89
C ASP A 145 -4.29 11.04 2.58
N VAL A 146 -5.35 10.24 2.48
CA VAL A 146 -5.71 9.49 1.26
C VAL A 146 -7.05 9.98 0.70
N GLY A 147 -7.63 11.04 1.27
CA GLY A 147 -8.94 11.56 0.88
C GLY A 147 -8.96 12.19 -0.51
N TYR A 148 -7.79 12.58 -1.04
CA TYR A 148 -7.65 13.09 -2.40
C TYR A 148 -7.50 11.99 -3.46
N ILE A 149 -7.27 10.73 -3.06
CA ILE A 149 -7.17 9.63 -4.01
C ILE A 149 -8.59 9.35 -4.54
N PRO A 150 -8.82 9.35 -5.87
CA PRO A 150 -10.11 8.99 -6.43
C PRO A 150 -10.43 7.53 -6.12
N GLN A 151 -11.71 7.19 -6.16
CA GLN A 151 -12.12 5.79 -6.04
C GLN A 151 -11.56 4.97 -7.20
N LEU A 152 -11.02 3.79 -6.89
CA LEU A 152 -10.58 2.78 -7.84
C LEU A 152 -11.81 2.30 -8.61
N GLN A 153 -11.88 2.70 -9.88
CA GLN A 153 -12.92 2.25 -10.79
C GLN A 153 -12.61 0.83 -11.25
N ALA A 154 -13.64 0.07 -11.59
CA ALA A 154 -13.51 -1.24 -12.20
C ALA A 154 -14.44 -1.36 -13.40
N PHE A 155 -14.02 -2.12 -14.40
CA PHE A 155 -14.79 -2.37 -15.62
C PHE A 155 -14.61 -3.82 -16.06
N THR A 156 -15.66 -4.45 -16.53
CA THR A 156 -15.59 -5.72 -17.28
C THR A 156 -15.47 -5.43 -18.77
N VAL A 157 -14.59 -6.15 -19.46
CA VAL A 157 -14.41 -6.06 -20.91
C VAL A 157 -15.09 -7.26 -21.59
N ASP A 158 -15.47 -7.13 -22.86
CA ASP A 158 -16.24 -8.13 -23.61
C ASP A 158 -15.53 -9.50 -23.73
N ASP A 159 -14.20 -9.53 -23.62
CA ASP A 159 -13.38 -10.74 -23.60
C ASP A 159 -13.32 -11.43 -22.23
N GLY A 160 -14.01 -10.88 -21.23
CA GLY A 160 -14.06 -11.37 -19.86
C GLY A 160 -12.99 -10.78 -18.96
N SER A 161 -12.11 -9.92 -19.47
CA SER A 161 -11.07 -9.25 -18.68
C SER A 161 -11.66 -8.23 -17.71
N VAL A 162 -10.91 -7.91 -16.66
CA VAL A 162 -11.28 -6.87 -15.69
C VAL A 162 -10.21 -5.80 -15.62
N LEU A 163 -10.60 -4.55 -15.86
CA LEU A 163 -9.76 -3.37 -15.75
C LEU A 163 -10.03 -2.65 -14.43
N PHE A 164 -8.99 -2.36 -13.68
CA PHE A 164 -9.01 -1.46 -12.52
C PHE A 164 -8.24 -0.19 -12.82
N GLU A 165 -8.80 0.99 -12.53
CA GLU A 165 -8.14 2.26 -12.84
C GLU A 165 -8.37 3.34 -11.76
N TRP A 166 -7.29 4.00 -11.36
CA TRP A 166 -7.33 5.34 -10.79
C TRP A 166 -7.07 6.36 -11.90
N ALA A 167 -8.07 7.20 -12.16
CA ALA A 167 -8.00 8.26 -13.16
C ALA A 167 -7.83 9.62 -12.49
N PHE A 168 -6.69 10.27 -12.73
CA PHE A 168 -6.41 11.65 -12.32
C PHE A 168 -6.44 12.57 -13.55
N ASN A 169 -6.38 13.88 -13.32
CA ASN A 169 -6.34 14.86 -14.40
C ASN A 169 -5.07 14.74 -15.25
N ASP A 170 -3.93 14.44 -14.62
CA ASP A 170 -2.63 14.47 -15.27
C ASP A 170 -2.00 13.09 -15.51
N TYR A 171 -2.58 12.03 -14.97
CA TYR A 171 -2.11 10.66 -15.15
C TYR A 171 -3.20 9.62 -14.85
N ARG A 172 -2.94 8.37 -15.24
CA ARG A 172 -3.78 7.20 -14.99
C ARG A 172 -2.91 6.04 -14.56
N ILE A 173 -3.38 5.30 -13.57
CA ILE A 173 -2.74 4.09 -13.08
C ILE A 173 -3.78 3.00 -13.07
N GLY A 174 -3.44 1.81 -13.54
CA GLY A 174 -4.37 0.71 -13.53
C GLY A 174 -3.74 -0.66 -13.65
N PHE A 175 -4.62 -1.64 -13.57
CA PHE A 175 -4.30 -3.06 -13.66
C PHE A 175 -5.33 -3.72 -14.58
N SER A 176 -4.85 -4.60 -15.45
CA SER A 176 -5.71 -5.47 -16.27
C SER A 176 -5.55 -6.90 -15.81
N ILE A 177 -6.66 -7.55 -15.46
CA ILE A 177 -6.72 -8.99 -15.15
C ILE A 177 -7.36 -9.70 -16.34
N GLU A 178 -6.53 -10.42 -17.07
CA GLU A 178 -6.88 -11.10 -18.32
C GLU A 178 -7.27 -12.57 -18.04
N PRO A 179 -8.07 -13.21 -18.92
CA PRO A 179 -8.35 -14.64 -18.86
C PRO A 179 -7.08 -15.51 -18.83
N ASN A 180 -6.02 -15.07 -19.51
CA ASN A 180 -4.70 -15.66 -19.37
C ASN A 180 -3.90 -14.87 -18.33
N PRO A 181 -3.54 -15.46 -17.17
CA PRO A 181 -2.82 -14.75 -16.11
C PRO A 181 -1.46 -14.19 -16.54
N GLN A 182 -0.83 -14.75 -17.58
CA GLN A 182 0.45 -14.25 -18.10
C GLN A 182 0.31 -12.92 -18.85
N ASP A 183 -0.89 -12.61 -19.33
CA ASP A 183 -1.19 -11.38 -20.06
C ASP A 183 -1.69 -10.26 -19.11
N SER A 184 -1.98 -10.60 -17.85
CA SER A 184 -2.37 -9.63 -16.83
C SER A 184 -1.24 -8.66 -16.50
N GLY A 185 -1.55 -7.38 -16.40
CA GLY A 185 -0.54 -6.32 -16.35
C GLY A 185 -0.96 -5.10 -15.55
N TRP A 186 0.00 -4.21 -15.33
CA TRP A 186 -0.18 -2.89 -14.75
C TRP A 186 0.28 -1.82 -15.72
N PHE A 187 -0.25 -0.61 -15.57
CA PHE A 187 0.18 0.55 -16.34
C PHE A 187 0.16 1.84 -15.52
N LEU A 188 1.02 2.78 -15.92
CA LEU A 188 1.06 4.18 -15.52
C LEU A 188 1.23 5.00 -16.80
N ILE A 189 0.28 5.87 -17.07
CA ILE A 189 0.29 6.77 -18.23
C ILE A 189 0.16 8.18 -17.71
N THR A 190 1.07 9.07 -18.10
CA THR A 190 1.07 10.48 -17.69
C THR A 190 0.92 11.40 -18.89
N ASN A 191 0.43 12.62 -18.68
CA ASN A 191 0.31 13.62 -19.74
C ASN A 191 1.59 14.47 -19.90
N ARG A 192 1.52 15.47 -20.77
CA ARG A 192 2.63 16.38 -21.07
C ARG A 192 3.18 17.14 -19.86
N LYS A 193 2.35 17.45 -18.86
CA LYS A 193 2.81 18.16 -17.66
C LYS A 193 3.78 17.33 -16.82
N LEU A 194 3.65 16.01 -16.90
CA LEU A 194 4.46 15.03 -16.18
C LEU A 194 5.46 14.29 -17.08
N GLY A 195 5.68 14.79 -18.31
CA GLY A 195 6.69 14.28 -19.22
C GLY A 195 6.25 13.12 -20.12
N GLU A 196 4.94 12.88 -20.30
CA GLU A 196 4.39 11.86 -21.21
C GLU A 196 4.93 10.44 -20.94
N ILE A 197 5.25 10.17 -19.68
CA ILE A 197 5.75 8.88 -19.22
C ILE A 197 4.67 7.82 -19.45
N SER A 198 5.08 6.72 -20.11
CA SER A 198 4.31 5.48 -20.22
C SER A 198 5.14 4.33 -19.64
N ALA A 199 4.63 3.71 -18.59
CA ALA A 199 5.23 2.54 -17.95
C ALA A 199 4.18 1.44 -17.84
N PHE A 200 4.60 0.21 -18.11
CA PHE A 200 3.74 -0.97 -18.01
C PHE A 200 4.57 -2.22 -17.73
N GLY A 201 3.92 -3.26 -17.23
CA GLY A 201 4.55 -4.55 -17.00
C GLY A 201 3.54 -5.63 -16.67
N PHE A 202 3.99 -6.88 -16.67
CA PHE A 202 3.18 -8.02 -16.29
C PHE A 202 3.06 -8.13 -14.77
N ILE A 203 1.91 -8.60 -14.30
CA ILE A 203 1.68 -8.94 -12.88
C ILE A 203 2.24 -10.33 -12.56
N SER A 204 2.27 -11.22 -13.56
CA SER A 204 2.85 -12.56 -13.40
C SER A 204 4.34 -12.47 -13.10
N GLY A 205 4.78 -13.17 -12.04
CA GLY A 205 6.19 -13.27 -11.66
C GLY A 205 6.76 -12.08 -10.89
N ILE A 206 5.93 -11.09 -10.50
CA ILE A 206 6.35 -9.98 -9.63
C ILE A 206 5.63 -10.03 -8.28
N GLU A 207 6.26 -9.48 -7.25
CA GLU A 207 5.62 -9.28 -5.94
C GLU A 207 4.66 -8.08 -6.02
N LEU A 208 3.38 -8.29 -5.70
CA LEU A 208 2.35 -7.26 -5.79
C LEU A 208 2.54 -6.13 -4.77
N HIS A 209 2.95 -6.45 -3.53
CA HIS A 209 3.10 -5.44 -2.48
C HIS A 209 4.10 -4.34 -2.85
N PRO A 210 5.35 -4.63 -3.28
CA PRO A 210 6.27 -3.59 -3.73
C PRO A 210 5.75 -2.76 -4.91
N LEU A 211 5.07 -3.39 -5.88
CA LEU A 211 4.49 -2.68 -7.01
C LEU A 211 3.39 -1.70 -6.57
N ILE A 212 2.45 -2.17 -5.75
CA ILE A 212 1.33 -1.35 -5.28
C ILE A 212 1.84 -0.22 -4.38
N LEU A 213 2.82 -0.50 -3.52
CA LEU A 213 3.48 0.52 -2.71
C LEU A 213 4.15 1.58 -3.59
N TRP A 214 4.84 1.15 -4.66
CA TRP A 214 5.48 2.04 -5.64
C TRP A 214 4.44 2.94 -6.33
N LEU A 215 3.34 2.37 -6.83
CA LEU A 215 2.26 3.10 -7.50
C LEU A 215 1.53 4.07 -6.56
N LEU A 216 1.17 3.63 -5.35
CA LEU A 216 0.51 4.51 -4.37
C LEU A 216 1.43 5.64 -3.94
N ASN A 217 2.74 5.38 -3.75
CA ASN A 217 3.68 6.46 -3.46
C ASN A 217 3.78 7.48 -4.60
N PHE A 218 3.72 7.01 -5.86
CA PHE A 218 3.64 7.92 -7.01
C PHE A 218 2.39 8.81 -6.91
N ILE A 219 1.23 8.23 -6.61
CA ILE A 219 -0.04 8.98 -6.43
C ILE A 219 0.13 10.06 -5.37
N LEU A 220 0.62 9.71 -4.19
CA LEU A 220 0.75 10.64 -3.07
C LEU A 220 1.77 11.76 -3.35
N SER A 221 2.75 11.51 -4.22
CA SER A 221 3.77 12.50 -4.59
C SER A 221 3.31 13.48 -5.68
N HIS A 222 2.21 13.18 -6.38
CA HIS A 222 1.73 13.94 -7.55
C HIS A 222 0.23 14.29 -7.48
N SER A 223 -0.36 14.23 -6.29
CA SER A 223 -1.75 14.65 -6.03
C SER A 223 -1.82 16.01 -5.33
#